data_AF-R5KPD6-F1
#
_entry.id   AF-R5KPD6-F1
#
_cell.length_a   1.000
_cell.length_b   1.000
_cell.length_c   1.000
_cell.angle_alpha   90.00
_cell.angle_beta   90.00
_cell.angle_gamma   90.00
#
_symmetry.space_group_name_H-M   'P 1'
#
loop_
_entity.id
_entity.type
_entity.pdbx_description
1 polymer ?
#
loop_
_entity_poly.entity_id
_entity_poly.type
_entity_poly.pdbx_seq_one_letter_code
_entity_poly.pdbx_strand_id
1 'polypeptide(L)'
;MASSGSFHSTIENGHYWLEVDWTASQNVSNNTSTVTATIYLWNDYRLNIGSKSGKISINGKSYSFTSSSINSTGWHTLGEVTSSSIAHNNDGTKSINISCTWNIQATISGHYYSSMSTSANITLNTIPRASSISGISGNTIGSKVSINISRASSSFTHKVYYTFGKTSNHLVANNVGTSCSFTPAMSDCSYIPSAASGTATIRVDTYSGSTKIGSASKSFTLNVPASVKPTLNDFQITLDNSSNSVIDDWGIAVVGYTEVHFGGTAVGSYGSIIKKYQISGAYNGLLIGDVLNVNSPVLSQSGTLTYSCKAIDSRNRSSNEKSQTITAHSYDRPIINYITSGRDATDNRKVNIEYEYSYSSVDNHNTITPRLFYKKIGDISWNEYTLSATESSITVNDRVTKTCSFKMDTPFDEAASYNFRLQITDDLGEKAEAESIISTIDVLMDFRSGGRGLGIGKIAESDSFEINLDTKFYKPIYLKDSSENEKFIVLDDYIEKLLINFVSRDKTLWSGETRMGADETIELPSPISEQPNGIILEWQLASDGSSSPYGDISLQFIRKGKIGTHIHKSGTIVFTTFCGKRVEVIDDTTIQGTSYNTQSGTSGGINYTNDRMVLTAIYSW
;
A
#
# COMPACT_ATOMS: atom_id res chain seq x y z
N MET A 1 62.37 20.45 28.86
CA MET A 1 61.79 21.52 28.02
C MET A 1 62.27 22.83 28.58
N ALA A 2 62.77 23.73 27.74
CA ALA A 2 63.26 25.02 28.19
C ALA A 2 62.84 26.13 27.21
N SER A 3 62.60 27.34 27.73
CA SER A 3 62.41 28.57 26.96
C SER A 3 63.72 29.35 26.78
N SER A 4 64.79 28.93 27.45
CA SER A 4 66.12 29.47 27.33
C SER A 4 67.16 28.48 27.82
N GLY A 5 68.42 28.71 27.48
CA GLY A 5 69.55 27.95 28.01
C GLY A 5 70.86 28.43 27.40
N SER A 6 71.96 27.85 27.84
CA SER A 6 73.28 28.10 27.26
C SER A 6 74.05 26.81 27.05
N PHE A 7 75.01 26.85 26.14
CA PHE A 7 75.96 25.77 25.91
C PHE A 7 77.25 26.35 25.34
N HIS A 8 78.39 25.77 25.70
CA HIS A 8 79.68 26.30 25.31
C HIS A 8 80.66 25.19 24.93
N SER A 9 81.72 25.60 24.24
CA SER A 9 82.93 24.81 24.05
C SER A 9 84.14 25.67 24.35
N THR A 10 85.28 25.03 24.59
CA THR A 10 86.50 25.73 24.99
C THR A 10 87.68 25.35 24.12
N ILE A 11 88.60 26.28 23.91
CA ILE A 11 89.94 26.00 23.38
C ILE A 11 90.99 26.40 24.42
N GLU A 12 92.25 26.04 24.18
CA GLU A 12 93.41 26.38 25.02
C GLU A 12 93.12 26.13 26.51
N ASN A 13 92.87 24.86 26.87
CA ASN A 13 92.62 24.42 28.24
C ASN A 13 91.56 25.21 29.04
N GLY A 14 90.60 25.85 28.36
CA GLY A 14 89.55 26.62 29.03
C GLY A 14 89.83 28.12 29.16
N HIS A 15 90.85 28.67 28.52
CA HIS A 15 91.10 30.12 28.54
C HIS A 15 90.22 30.92 27.57
N TYR A 16 89.51 30.23 26.66
CA TYR A 16 88.59 30.83 25.69
C TYR A 16 87.32 29.99 25.57
N TRP A 17 86.14 30.57 25.84
CA TRP A 17 84.86 29.87 25.80
C TRP A 17 83.98 30.49 24.71
N LEU A 18 83.57 29.69 23.73
CA LEU A 18 82.53 30.08 22.79
C LEU A 18 81.19 29.60 23.36
N GLU A 19 80.40 30.54 23.87
CA GLU A 19 79.09 30.27 24.46
C GLU A 19 77.97 30.76 23.56
N VAL A 20 76.88 30.00 23.51
CA VAL A 20 75.64 30.40 22.84
C VAL A 20 74.52 30.38 23.88
N ASP A 21 74.04 31.57 24.21
CA ASP A 21 72.83 31.76 25.00
C ASP A 21 71.65 31.80 24.04
N TRP A 22 70.63 30.99 24.27
CA TRP A 22 69.44 30.99 23.44
C TRP A 22 68.19 31.23 24.27
N THR A 23 67.20 31.85 23.64
CA THR A 23 65.83 32.00 24.13
C THR A 23 64.86 31.61 23.03
N ALA A 24 63.67 31.13 23.40
CA ALA A 24 62.62 30.74 22.46
C ALA A 24 61.31 31.46 22.80
N SER A 25 60.71 32.07 21.79
CA SER A 25 59.39 32.70 21.85
C SER A 25 58.37 31.89 21.04
N GLN A 26 57.27 31.47 21.66
CA GLN A 26 56.24 30.65 21.04
C GLN A 26 55.14 31.50 20.39
N ASN A 27 54.67 31.07 19.22
CA ASN A 27 53.41 31.49 18.63
C ASN A 27 52.41 30.32 18.73
N VAL A 28 51.54 30.38 19.75
CA VAL A 28 50.60 29.30 20.08
C VAL A 28 49.59 29.04 18.96
N SER A 29 49.07 30.10 18.32
CA SER A 29 48.08 29.97 17.25
C SER A 29 48.65 29.28 16.01
N ASN A 30 49.89 29.64 15.64
CA ASN A 30 50.55 29.12 14.44
C ASN A 30 51.33 27.82 14.69
N ASN A 31 51.37 27.33 15.93
CA ASN A 31 52.13 26.14 16.34
C ASN A 31 53.62 26.22 15.97
N THR A 32 54.23 27.39 16.19
CA THR A 32 55.63 27.64 15.86
C THR A 32 56.39 28.30 17.01
N SER A 33 57.71 28.24 16.97
CA SER A 33 58.59 29.02 17.83
C SER A 33 59.65 29.77 17.02
N THR A 34 60.12 30.88 17.55
CA THR A 34 61.29 31.60 17.05
C THR A 34 62.37 31.55 18.12
N VAL A 35 63.61 31.25 17.72
CA VAL A 35 64.75 31.16 18.63
C VAL A 35 65.68 32.34 18.39
N THR A 36 66.01 33.07 19.45
CA THR A 36 67.06 34.10 19.44
C THR A 36 68.27 33.54 20.16
N ALA A 37 69.42 33.54 19.49
CA ALA A 37 70.70 33.08 20.00
C ALA A 37 71.70 34.24 20.04
N THR A 38 72.28 34.49 21.21
CA THR A 38 73.35 35.44 21.43
C THR A 38 74.65 34.67 21.63
N ILE A 39 75.64 35.00 20.81
CA ILE A 39 76.92 34.31 20.78
C ILE A 39 77.93 35.15 21.57
N TYR A 40 78.64 34.51 22.48
CA TYR A 40 79.66 35.15 23.30
C TYR A 40 81.01 34.45 23.19
N LEU A 41 82.07 35.24 23.35
CA LEU A 41 83.39 34.74 23.73
C LEU A 41 83.67 35.17 25.17
N TRP A 42 84.07 34.26 26.03
CA TRP A 42 84.75 34.60 27.27
C TRP A 42 86.23 34.29 27.15
N ASN A 43 87.10 35.20 27.61
CA ASN A 43 88.54 34.92 27.71
C ASN A 43 89.21 35.60 28.90
N ASP A 44 90.09 34.89 29.59
CA ASP A 44 90.97 35.43 30.63
C ASP A 44 92.38 35.75 30.09
N TYR A 45 92.79 35.10 29.01
CA TYR A 45 94.00 35.46 28.25
C TYR A 45 93.68 36.55 27.23
N ARG A 46 94.49 37.61 27.21
CA ARG A 46 94.24 38.76 26.35
C ARG A 46 94.26 38.36 24.88
N LEU A 47 93.18 38.66 24.17
CA LEU A 47 93.06 38.45 22.73
C LEU A 47 93.14 39.79 22.01
N ASN A 48 93.91 39.87 20.93
CA ASN A 48 94.03 41.08 20.10
C ASN A 48 93.75 40.71 18.64
N ILE A 49 92.49 40.79 18.22
CA ILE A 49 92.05 40.45 16.87
C ILE A 49 91.10 41.51 16.31
N GLY A 50 91.12 41.68 14.99
CA GLY A 50 90.13 42.47 14.27
C GLY A 50 88.75 41.81 14.22
N SER A 51 87.81 42.47 13.56
CA SER A 51 86.46 41.92 13.29
C SER A 51 86.53 40.56 12.61
N LYS A 52 85.73 39.59 13.07
CA LYS A 52 85.69 38.22 12.53
C LYS A 52 84.28 37.81 12.13
N SER A 53 84.18 36.92 11.15
CA SER A 53 82.90 36.34 10.76
C SER A 53 82.62 35.05 11.53
N GLY A 54 81.34 34.77 11.74
CA GLY A 54 80.86 33.52 12.28
C GLY A 54 79.56 33.10 11.61
N LYS A 55 79.18 31.85 11.86
CA LYS A 55 77.98 31.24 11.32
C LYS A 55 77.30 30.42 12.41
N ILE A 56 75.99 30.57 12.54
CA ILE A 56 75.16 29.77 13.42
C ILE A 56 74.09 29.05 12.60
N SER A 57 73.86 27.77 12.86
CA SER A 57 72.78 26.97 12.30
C SER A 57 71.74 26.72 13.38
N ILE A 58 70.50 27.13 13.15
CA ILE A 58 69.36 26.90 14.04
C ILE A 58 68.36 26.04 13.28
N ASN A 59 68.10 24.83 13.79
CA ASN A 59 67.21 23.84 13.17
C ASN A 59 67.56 23.57 11.69
N GLY A 60 68.85 23.44 11.38
CA GLY A 60 69.36 23.16 10.03
C GLY A 60 69.43 24.39 9.11
N LYS A 61 68.89 25.55 9.49
CA LYS A 61 69.00 26.78 8.72
C LYS A 61 70.15 27.64 9.23
N SER A 62 70.98 28.10 8.30
CA SER A 62 72.20 28.87 8.56
C SER A 62 71.98 30.38 8.57
N TYR A 63 72.66 31.07 9.48
CA TYR A 63 72.69 32.52 9.63
C TYR A 63 74.13 32.97 9.87
N SER A 64 74.53 34.09 9.27
CA SER A 64 75.87 34.66 9.45
C SER A 64 75.83 35.80 10.46
N PHE A 65 76.90 35.97 11.22
CA PHE A 65 77.11 37.11 12.10
C PHE A 65 78.56 37.61 11.97
N THR A 66 78.83 38.82 12.44
CA THR A 66 80.16 39.42 12.45
C THR A 66 80.43 40.01 13.82
N SER A 67 81.53 39.61 14.44
CA SER A 67 81.96 40.11 15.74
C SER A 67 82.81 41.37 15.57
N SER A 68 82.69 42.30 16.51
CA SER A 68 83.62 43.42 16.62
C SER A 68 85.05 42.95 16.93
N SER A 69 86.02 43.86 16.81
CA SER A 69 87.39 43.60 17.27
C SER A 69 87.44 43.35 18.78
N ILE A 70 88.31 42.45 19.22
CA ILE A 70 88.52 42.11 20.64
C ILE A 70 89.96 42.46 21.00
N ASN A 71 90.15 43.24 22.07
CA ASN A 71 91.45 43.73 22.54
C ASN A 71 91.61 43.70 24.08
N SER A 72 90.72 42.98 24.76
CA SER A 72 90.65 42.86 26.23
C SER A 72 90.33 41.42 26.67
N THR A 73 90.11 41.26 27.96
CA THR A 73 89.64 40.03 28.62
C THR A 73 88.20 40.21 29.09
N GLY A 74 87.54 39.11 29.47
CA GLY A 74 86.17 39.06 29.94
C GLY A 74 85.20 38.53 28.90
N TRP A 75 83.92 38.88 29.06
CA TRP A 75 82.84 38.52 28.14
C TRP A 75 82.75 39.48 26.96
N HIS A 76 82.61 38.92 25.76
CA HIS A 76 82.48 39.62 24.50
C HIS A 76 81.27 39.10 23.73
N THR A 77 80.30 39.96 23.44
CA THR A 77 79.22 39.60 22.50
C THR A 77 79.77 39.57 21.09
N LEU A 78 79.71 38.40 20.46
CA LEU A 78 80.15 38.19 19.08
C LEU A 78 79.03 38.47 18.07
N GLY A 79 77.77 38.30 18.47
CA GLY A 79 76.61 38.61 17.64
C GLY A 79 75.31 38.08 18.24
N GLU A 80 74.19 38.55 17.69
CA GLU A 80 72.86 38.06 18.03
C GLU A 80 72.15 37.66 16.73
N VAL A 81 71.47 36.51 16.74
CA VAL A 81 70.75 35.97 15.60
C VAL A 81 69.38 35.50 16.04
N THR A 82 68.33 35.98 15.36
CA THR A 82 66.97 35.46 15.48
C THR A 82 66.64 34.56 14.29
N SER A 83 66.15 33.34 14.58
CA SER A 83 65.77 32.38 13.56
C SER A 83 64.51 32.81 12.80
N SER A 84 64.28 32.25 11.62
CA SER A 84 62.92 32.18 11.08
C SER A 84 62.04 31.27 11.94
N SER A 85 60.71 31.37 11.76
CA SER A 85 59.72 30.54 12.44
C SER A 85 59.98 29.04 12.27
N ILE A 86 59.98 28.29 13.37
CA ILE A 86 60.21 26.85 13.46
C ILE A 86 58.87 26.17 13.77
N ALA A 87 58.36 25.34 12.86
CA ALA A 87 57.13 24.58 13.07
C ALA A 87 57.31 23.43 14.07
N HIS A 88 56.37 23.30 15.00
CA HIS A 88 56.27 22.18 15.94
C HIS A 88 55.53 21.00 15.30
N ASN A 89 55.64 19.82 15.91
CA ASN A 89 54.81 18.67 15.58
C ASN A 89 53.32 18.96 15.87
N ASN A 90 52.41 18.11 15.37
CA ASN A 90 50.96 18.28 15.58
C ASN A 90 50.53 18.24 17.06
N ASP A 91 51.33 17.58 17.90
CA ASP A 91 51.16 17.51 19.36
C ASP A 91 51.82 18.70 20.09
N GLY A 92 52.42 19.62 19.34
CA GLY A 92 53.11 20.80 19.86
C GLY A 92 54.54 20.55 20.33
N THR A 93 55.09 19.33 20.21
CA THR A 93 56.48 19.03 20.60
C THR A 93 57.47 19.49 19.54
N LYS A 94 58.70 19.84 19.94
CA LYS A 94 59.81 20.12 19.00
C LYS A 94 61.17 19.99 19.65
N SER A 95 62.07 19.27 18.99
CA SER A 95 63.51 19.29 19.27
C SER A 95 64.26 19.86 18.07
N ILE A 96 65.28 20.67 18.32
CA ILE A 96 66.11 21.30 17.30
C ILE A 96 67.59 21.19 17.67
N ASN A 97 68.46 21.28 16.67
CA ASN A 97 69.89 21.47 16.88
C ASN A 97 70.24 22.95 16.71
N ILE A 98 71.10 23.47 17.60
CA ILE A 98 71.78 24.76 17.41
C ILE A 98 73.28 24.48 17.37
N SER A 99 73.97 24.94 16.33
CA SER A 99 75.42 24.84 16.21
C SER A 99 76.01 26.17 15.74
N CYS A 100 77.13 26.57 16.33
CA CYS A 100 77.81 27.83 16.03
C CYS A 100 79.28 27.57 15.72
N THR A 101 79.80 28.22 14.69
CA THR A 101 81.21 28.28 14.34
C THR A 101 81.63 29.74 14.22
N TRP A 102 82.65 30.15 14.97
CA TRP A 102 83.22 31.50 14.90
C TRP A 102 84.68 31.42 14.47
N ASN A 103 85.05 32.19 13.43
CA ASN A 103 86.38 32.14 12.83
C ASN A 103 87.37 33.00 13.61
N ILE A 104 87.74 32.56 14.83
CA ILE A 104 88.67 33.29 15.72
C ILE A 104 89.98 33.68 15.01
N GLN A 105 90.54 32.79 14.18
CA GLN A 105 91.73 33.02 13.35
C GLN A 105 92.85 33.73 14.10
N ALA A 106 93.24 33.17 15.23
CA ALA A 106 94.21 33.74 16.16
C ALA A 106 95.29 32.72 16.48
N THR A 107 96.54 33.20 16.62
CA THR A 107 97.62 32.40 17.21
C THR A 107 97.63 32.64 18.71
N ILE A 108 97.33 31.60 19.48
CA ILE A 108 97.21 31.62 20.95
C ILE A 108 98.22 30.61 21.47
N SER A 109 99.08 31.02 22.41
CA SER A 109 100.13 30.16 23.00
C SER A 109 101.01 29.43 21.96
N GLY A 110 101.23 30.02 20.78
CA GLY A 110 102.00 29.43 19.69
C GLY A 110 101.24 28.45 18.78
N HIS A 111 99.94 28.22 19.02
CA HIS A 111 99.07 27.40 18.17
C HIS A 111 98.05 28.26 17.40
N TYR A 112 97.86 27.97 16.11
CA TYR A 112 96.89 28.69 15.29
C TYR A 112 95.50 28.05 15.36
N TYR A 113 94.54 28.78 15.92
CA TYR A 113 93.14 28.39 15.95
C TYR A 113 92.40 29.03 14.78
N SER A 114 91.97 28.22 13.82
CA SER A 114 91.20 28.70 12.66
C SER A 114 89.76 29.09 13.04
N SER A 115 89.13 28.32 13.93
CA SER A 115 87.76 28.55 14.39
C SER A 115 87.51 27.91 15.76
N MET A 116 86.46 28.38 16.43
CA MET A 116 85.84 27.71 17.56
C MET A 116 84.45 27.23 17.14
N SER A 117 84.01 26.06 17.63
CA SER A 117 82.67 25.55 17.35
C SER A 117 82.02 24.94 18.58
N THR A 118 80.72 25.16 18.74
CA THR A 118 79.90 24.60 19.81
C THR A 118 78.54 24.16 19.25
N SER A 119 77.93 23.12 19.83
CA SER A 119 76.61 22.65 19.39
C SER A 119 75.83 21.95 20.50
N ALA A 120 74.51 22.09 20.47
CA ALA A 120 73.62 21.35 21.35
C ALA A 120 72.31 20.96 20.64
N ASN A 121 71.76 19.80 21.04
CA ASN A 121 70.37 19.46 20.75
C ASN A 121 69.52 19.98 21.91
N ILE A 122 68.52 20.79 21.60
CA ILE A 122 67.62 21.38 22.59
C ILE A 122 66.18 20.96 22.31
N THR A 123 65.40 20.78 23.38
CA THR A 123 63.96 20.54 23.29
C THR A 123 63.23 21.80 23.71
N LEU A 124 62.56 22.42 22.75
CA LEU A 124 61.74 23.60 22.98
C LEU A 124 60.56 23.26 23.88
N ASN A 125 59.98 24.26 24.53
CA ASN A 125 58.71 24.07 25.24
C ASN A 125 57.62 23.54 24.29
N THR A 126 56.87 22.54 24.75
CA THR A 126 55.70 22.03 24.02
C THR A 126 54.61 23.11 23.97
N ILE A 127 54.01 23.32 22.81
CA ILE A 127 52.84 24.20 22.65
C ILE A 127 51.58 23.39 22.96
N PRO A 128 50.81 23.68 24.03
CA PRO A 128 49.61 22.91 24.36
C PRO A 128 48.60 22.86 23.20
N ARG A 129 48.13 21.66 22.86
CA ARG A 129 47.13 21.43 21.80
C ARG A 129 45.81 20.96 22.38
N ALA A 130 44.71 21.41 21.80
CA ALA A 130 43.39 20.89 22.16
C ALA A 130 43.30 19.40 21.81
N SER A 131 42.61 18.64 22.66
CA SER A 131 42.32 17.23 22.40
C SER A 131 41.19 17.10 21.38
N SER A 132 41.06 15.92 20.78
CA SER A 132 40.04 15.65 19.75
C SER A 132 39.05 14.57 20.19
N ILE A 133 37.86 14.53 19.55
CA ILE A 133 36.85 13.50 19.79
C ILE A 133 37.16 12.31 18.89
N SER A 134 37.62 11.20 19.47
CA SER A 134 37.97 10.00 18.71
C SER A 134 36.76 9.14 18.36
N GLY A 135 35.72 9.14 19.19
CA GLY A 135 34.52 8.34 18.94
C GLY A 135 33.32 8.77 19.76
N ILE A 136 32.14 8.52 19.21
CA ILE A 136 30.86 8.58 19.92
C ILE A 136 30.17 7.25 19.64
N SER A 137 29.78 6.53 20.68
CA SER A 137 29.04 5.27 20.58
C SER A 137 27.73 5.34 21.35
N GLY A 138 26.68 4.74 20.78
CA GLY A 138 25.30 4.95 21.21
C GLY A 138 24.67 6.16 20.52
N ASN A 139 23.40 6.02 20.14
CA ASN A 139 22.71 6.99 19.30
C ASN A 139 21.19 7.03 19.54
N THR A 140 20.72 6.66 20.73
CA THR A 140 19.28 6.59 21.04
C THR A 140 18.94 7.42 22.27
N ILE A 141 17.90 8.23 22.20
CA ILE A 141 17.39 9.02 23.33
C ILE A 141 16.94 8.07 24.46
N GLY A 142 17.24 8.42 25.71
CA GLY A 142 16.98 7.56 26.87
C GLY A 142 17.95 6.39 27.04
N SER A 143 18.94 6.25 26.14
CA SER A 143 20.00 5.24 26.24
C SER A 143 21.38 5.87 26.41
N LYS A 144 22.31 5.11 27.00
CA LYS A 144 23.68 5.58 27.25
C LYS A 144 24.41 5.90 25.94
N VAL A 145 25.00 7.09 25.87
CA VAL A 145 25.92 7.55 24.83
C VAL A 145 27.30 7.72 25.46
N SER A 146 28.33 7.12 24.85
CA SER A 146 29.72 7.20 25.32
C SER A 146 30.56 8.04 24.38
N ILE A 147 31.41 8.91 24.93
CA ILE A 147 32.32 9.79 24.21
C ILE A 147 33.75 9.38 24.53
N ASN A 148 34.55 9.15 23.50
CA ASN A 148 35.99 8.92 23.60
C ASN A 148 36.76 10.15 23.10
N ILE A 149 37.82 10.50 23.82
CA ILE A 149 38.66 11.68 23.62
C ILE A 149 40.09 11.20 23.40
N SER A 150 40.68 11.54 22.26
CA SER A 150 42.12 11.44 22.03
C SER A 150 42.80 12.59 22.75
N ARG A 151 43.14 12.35 24.02
CA ARG A 151 43.77 13.31 24.91
C ARG A 151 45.18 13.65 24.42
N ALA A 152 45.45 14.94 24.17
CA ALA A 152 46.75 15.41 23.65
C ALA A 152 47.88 15.43 24.70
N SER A 153 47.55 15.50 25.99
CA SER A 153 48.51 15.41 27.10
C SER A 153 47.85 14.81 28.33
N SER A 154 48.57 13.96 29.07
CA SER A 154 48.05 13.28 30.27
C SER A 154 47.58 14.24 31.36
N SER A 155 48.13 15.46 31.41
CA SER A 155 47.75 16.51 32.37
C SER A 155 46.50 17.31 31.98
N PHE A 156 45.98 17.16 30.76
CA PHE A 156 44.80 17.88 30.32
C PHE A 156 43.51 17.26 30.87
N THR A 157 42.54 18.10 31.17
CA THR A 157 41.18 17.68 31.55
C THR A 157 40.17 18.29 30.59
N HIS A 158 38.94 17.76 30.58
CA HIS A 158 37.92 18.19 29.63
C HIS A 158 36.57 18.49 30.27
N LYS A 159 35.87 19.46 29.68
CA LYS A 159 34.43 19.63 29.85
C LYS A 159 33.74 19.19 28.58
N VAL A 160 32.75 18.31 28.72
CA VAL A 160 32.00 17.75 27.59
C VAL A 160 30.59 18.31 27.65
N TYR A 161 30.13 18.86 26.52
CA TYR A 161 28.83 19.47 26.36
C TYR A 161 28.02 18.78 25.27
N TYR A 162 26.72 18.70 25.48
CA TYR A 162 25.73 18.16 24.56
C TYR A 162 24.77 19.26 24.11
N THR A 163 24.51 19.31 22.82
CA THR A 163 23.53 20.23 22.21
C THR A 163 22.60 19.44 21.31
N PHE A 164 21.29 19.61 21.50
CA PHE A 164 20.25 18.99 20.70
C PHE A 164 18.92 19.74 20.83
N GLY A 165 18.28 20.08 19.71
CA GLY A 165 17.04 20.85 19.72
C GLY A 165 17.21 22.19 20.46
N LYS A 166 16.39 22.44 21.48
CA LYS A 166 16.53 23.63 22.35
C LYS A 166 17.54 23.43 23.49
N THR A 167 17.99 22.21 23.74
CA THR A 167 19.06 21.92 24.71
C THR A 167 20.37 22.43 24.12
N SER A 168 20.93 23.51 24.69
CA SER A 168 22.16 24.14 24.19
C SER A 168 23.25 24.08 25.24
N ASN A 169 24.44 23.62 24.86
CA ASN A 169 25.63 23.58 25.70
C ASN A 169 25.39 22.93 27.08
N HIS A 170 24.60 21.85 27.14
CA HIS A 170 24.36 21.15 28.39
C HIS A 170 25.63 20.41 28.83
N LEU A 171 26.18 20.78 29.99
CA LEU A 171 27.39 20.15 30.53
C LEU A 171 27.06 18.72 30.98
N VAL A 172 27.58 17.73 30.26
CA VAL A 172 27.35 16.31 30.56
C VAL A 172 28.42 15.72 31.46
N ALA A 173 29.65 16.25 31.41
CA ALA A 173 30.75 15.79 32.25
C ALA A 173 31.81 16.88 32.41
N ASN A 174 32.45 16.91 33.59
CA ASN A 174 33.54 17.83 33.94
C ASN A 174 34.76 17.03 34.42
N ASN A 175 35.95 17.62 34.32
CA ASN A 175 37.23 17.02 34.70
C ASN A 175 37.49 15.66 34.02
N VAL A 176 37.11 15.55 32.74
CA VAL A 176 37.12 14.25 32.03
C VAL A 176 38.52 13.83 31.59
N GLY A 177 38.76 12.55 31.84
CA GLY A 177 39.82 11.66 31.38
C GLY A 177 40.04 11.63 29.86
N THR A 178 39.92 10.41 29.37
CA THR A 178 39.92 10.01 27.97
C THR A 178 38.52 9.60 27.50
N SER A 179 37.56 9.46 28.42
CA SER A 179 36.18 9.12 28.06
C SER A 179 35.17 9.55 29.12
N CYS A 180 33.92 9.71 28.70
CA CYS A 180 32.77 9.90 29.58
C CYS A 180 31.51 9.31 28.92
N SER A 181 30.41 9.28 29.65
CA SER A 181 29.13 8.86 29.10
C SER A 181 27.99 9.64 29.73
N PHE A 182 26.89 9.79 28.98
CA PHE A 182 25.67 10.44 29.44
C PHE A 182 24.45 9.77 28.78
N THR A 183 23.25 10.08 29.26
CA THR A 183 22.00 9.56 28.71
C THR A 183 21.14 10.75 28.30
N PRO A 184 20.89 10.99 26.99
CA PRO A 184 19.97 12.04 26.56
C PRO A 184 18.58 11.83 27.17
N ALA A 185 17.97 12.89 27.69
CA ALA A 185 16.69 12.79 28.41
C ALA A 185 15.53 12.44 27.46
N MET A 186 14.55 11.64 27.91
CA MET A 186 13.39 11.28 27.09
C MET A 186 12.61 12.51 26.58
N SER A 187 12.63 13.62 27.31
CA SER A 187 12.04 14.90 26.90
C SER A 187 12.61 15.44 25.58
N ASP A 188 13.85 15.07 25.21
CA ASP A 188 14.47 15.48 23.93
C ASP A 188 13.69 14.95 22.73
N CYS A 189 12.88 13.88 22.87
CA CYS A 189 12.02 13.36 21.80
C CYS A 189 11.06 14.44 21.27
N SER A 190 10.68 15.41 22.12
CA SER A 190 9.80 16.53 21.75
C SER A 190 10.37 17.46 20.69
N TYR A 191 11.69 17.44 20.49
CA TYR A 191 12.37 18.24 19.46
C TYR A 191 12.38 17.58 18.08
N ILE A 192 11.90 16.33 17.96
CA ILE A 192 11.77 15.61 16.69
C ILE A 192 10.29 15.20 16.48
N PRO A 193 9.32 16.11 16.32
CA PRO A 193 7.89 15.76 16.32
C PRO A 193 7.43 14.89 15.13
N SER A 194 8.15 14.93 14.01
CA SER A 194 7.72 14.35 12.72
C SER A 194 8.78 13.48 12.03
N ALA A 195 9.86 13.11 12.72
CA ALA A 195 10.90 12.23 12.20
C ALA A 195 11.34 11.20 13.25
N ALA A 196 12.08 10.18 12.82
CA ALA A 196 12.59 9.13 13.71
C ALA A 196 13.94 9.50 14.37
N SER A 197 14.62 10.54 13.88
CA SER A 197 15.93 10.96 14.36
C SER A 197 16.20 12.44 14.07
N GLY A 198 17.22 12.98 14.73
CA GLY A 198 17.75 14.31 14.50
C GLY A 198 19.27 14.33 14.66
N THR A 199 19.89 15.50 14.49
CA THR A 199 21.34 15.68 14.63
C THR A 199 21.67 16.32 15.98
N ALA A 200 22.46 15.64 16.79
CA ALA A 200 23.02 16.17 18.03
C ALA A 200 24.51 16.48 17.86
N THR A 201 25.04 17.36 18.71
CA THR A 201 26.45 17.75 18.70
C THR A 201 27.06 17.58 20.08
N ILE A 202 28.23 16.94 20.13
CA ILE A 202 29.12 16.95 21.30
C ILE A 202 30.21 17.98 21.07
N ARG A 203 30.44 18.83 22.08
CA ARG A 203 31.61 19.71 22.17
C ARG A 203 32.48 19.30 23.35
N VAL A 204 33.78 19.17 23.12
CA VAL A 204 34.80 18.91 24.14
C VAL A 204 35.68 20.15 24.24
N ASP A 205 35.70 20.78 25.42
CA ASP A 205 36.64 21.86 25.74
C ASP A 205 37.84 21.26 26.49
N THR A 206 39.06 21.50 25.99
CA THR A 206 40.31 21.04 26.61
C THR A 206 40.87 22.12 27.53
N TYR A 207 41.26 21.71 28.74
CA TYR A 207 41.85 22.57 29.76
C TYR A 207 43.27 22.11 30.12
N SER A 208 44.18 23.07 30.23
CA SER A 208 45.49 22.91 30.85
C SER A 208 45.45 23.65 32.20
N GLY A 209 45.39 22.90 33.30
CA GLY A 209 45.01 23.47 34.59
C GLY A 209 43.59 24.05 34.55
N SER A 210 43.43 25.32 34.90
CA SER A 210 42.16 26.06 34.82
C SER A 210 41.93 26.78 33.49
N THR A 211 42.93 26.82 32.60
CA THR A 211 42.87 27.58 31.36
C THR A 211 42.37 26.72 30.20
N LYS A 212 41.29 27.17 29.55
CA LYS A 212 40.80 26.54 28.31
C LYS A 212 41.77 26.84 27.16
N ILE A 213 42.29 25.79 26.52
CA ILE A 213 43.27 25.91 25.41
C ILE A 213 42.67 25.60 24.04
N GLY A 214 41.43 25.10 23.98
CA GLY A 214 40.69 24.95 22.73
C GLY A 214 39.45 24.06 22.86
N SER A 215 38.78 23.83 21.73
CA SER A 215 37.57 23.02 21.65
C SER A 215 37.58 22.14 20.40
N ALA A 216 36.95 20.96 20.51
CA ALA A 216 36.61 20.10 19.38
C ALA A 216 35.12 19.78 19.42
N SER A 217 34.48 19.69 18.25
CA SER A 217 33.06 19.33 18.15
C SER A 217 32.85 18.20 17.15
N LYS A 218 31.89 17.32 17.42
CA LYS A 218 31.49 16.23 16.52
C LYS A 218 29.98 16.04 16.59
N SER A 219 29.33 16.06 15.43
CA SER A 219 27.90 15.77 15.31
C SER A 219 27.65 14.29 15.09
N PHE A 220 26.52 13.80 15.57
CA PHE A 220 26.07 12.43 15.41
C PHE A 220 24.54 12.38 15.29
N THR A 221 24.02 11.34 14.66
CA THR A 221 22.58 11.08 14.60
C THR A 221 22.08 10.61 15.96
N LEU A 222 20.97 11.15 16.42
CA LEU A 222 20.30 10.76 17.65
C LEU A 222 18.86 10.35 17.35
N ASN A 223 18.52 9.11 17.68
CA ASN A 223 17.27 8.44 17.33
C ASN A 223 16.26 8.52 18.47
N VAL A 224 15.00 8.77 18.12
CA VAL A 224 13.87 8.57 19.04
C VAL A 224 13.70 7.06 19.26
N PRO A 225 13.65 6.53 20.49
CA PRO A 225 13.49 5.09 20.73
C PRO A 225 12.13 4.59 20.23
N ALA A 226 12.06 3.36 19.73
CA ALA A 226 10.82 2.77 19.17
C ALA A 226 9.65 2.68 20.16
N SER A 227 9.93 2.71 21.47
CA SER A 227 8.92 2.75 22.54
C SER A 227 8.11 4.06 22.59
N VAL A 228 8.61 5.14 22.00
CA VAL A 228 7.87 6.41 21.88
C VAL A 228 6.90 6.30 20.72
N LYS A 229 5.67 5.89 21.02
CA LYS A 229 4.60 5.67 20.05
C LYS A 229 3.32 6.38 20.53
N PRO A 230 2.37 6.69 19.64
CA PRO A 230 1.09 7.27 20.07
C PRO A 230 0.30 6.30 20.95
N THR A 231 -0.69 6.85 21.65
CA THR A 231 -1.64 6.09 22.48
C THR A 231 -3.03 6.22 21.90
N LEU A 232 -3.65 5.09 21.54
CA LEU A 232 -5.07 5.00 21.24
C LEU A 232 -5.81 4.89 22.58
N ASN A 233 -6.38 6.01 23.04
CA ASN A 233 -7.06 6.09 24.32
C ASN A 233 -8.36 5.32 24.29
N ASP A 234 -9.07 5.38 23.17
CA ASP A 234 -10.37 4.74 23.02
C ASP A 234 -10.63 4.26 21.59
N PHE A 235 -11.36 3.17 21.48
CA PHE A 235 -11.87 2.60 20.23
C PHE A 235 -13.25 1.99 20.49
N GLN A 236 -14.26 2.63 19.91
CA GLN A 236 -15.66 2.31 20.06
C GLN A 236 -16.25 1.99 18.70
N ILE A 237 -17.20 1.06 18.71
CA ILE A 237 -18.00 0.74 17.54
C ILE A 237 -19.47 0.83 17.92
N THR A 238 -20.28 1.41 17.05
CA THR A 238 -21.73 1.46 17.19
C THR A 238 -22.37 1.00 15.88
N LEU A 239 -23.55 0.39 15.96
CA LEU A 239 -24.31 0.03 14.79
C LEU A 239 -24.98 1.29 14.23
N ASP A 240 -24.96 1.43 12.91
CA ASP A 240 -25.72 2.44 12.19
C ASP A 240 -26.75 1.72 11.32
N ASN A 241 -27.99 1.73 11.83
CA ASN A 241 -29.15 1.12 11.21
C ASN A 241 -30.12 2.19 10.66
N SER A 242 -29.70 3.46 10.62
CA SER A 242 -30.56 4.60 10.31
C SER A 242 -31.19 4.57 8.90
N SER A 243 -30.68 3.72 8.01
CA SER A 243 -31.20 3.50 6.67
C SER A 243 -32.48 2.65 6.62
N ASN A 244 -32.79 1.89 7.68
CA ASN A 244 -33.98 1.03 7.74
C ASN A 244 -34.59 1.04 9.16
N SER A 245 -35.79 1.61 9.30
CA SER A 245 -36.45 1.77 10.61
C SER A 245 -36.73 0.44 11.32
N VAL A 246 -37.00 -0.64 10.59
CA VAL A 246 -37.25 -1.97 11.17
C VAL A 246 -35.97 -2.54 11.79
N ILE A 247 -34.86 -2.43 11.07
CA ILE A 247 -33.53 -2.85 11.57
C ILE A 247 -33.06 -1.94 12.71
N ASP A 248 -33.36 -0.65 12.66
CA ASP A 248 -33.08 0.31 13.73
C ASP A 248 -33.84 -0.05 15.01
N ASP A 249 -35.14 -0.35 14.89
CA ASP A 249 -35.98 -0.82 16.00
C ASP A 249 -35.49 -2.16 16.59
N TRP A 250 -34.97 -3.07 15.76
CA TRP A 250 -34.37 -4.33 16.25
C TRP A 250 -33.06 -4.10 17.01
N GLY A 251 -32.31 -3.04 16.70
CA GLY A 251 -31.07 -2.69 17.40
C GLY A 251 -29.93 -3.71 17.26
N ILE A 252 -30.02 -4.62 16.28
CA ILE A 252 -29.03 -5.68 15.99
C ILE A 252 -28.37 -5.44 14.64
N ALA A 253 -27.25 -6.14 14.40
CA ALA A 253 -26.53 -6.05 13.14
C ALA A 253 -27.05 -7.08 12.14
N VAL A 254 -27.50 -6.62 10.97
CA VAL A 254 -28.06 -7.47 9.91
C VAL A 254 -27.28 -7.26 8.62
N VAL A 255 -26.85 -8.37 8.02
CA VAL A 255 -26.12 -8.38 6.74
C VAL A 255 -26.98 -7.75 5.65
N GLY A 256 -26.38 -6.87 4.85
CA GLY A 256 -27.04 -6.14 3.77
C GLY A 256 -27.72 -4.83 4.18
N TYR A 257 -27.88 -4.57 5.50
CA TYR A 257 -28.56 -3.37 6.00
C TYR A 257 -27.69 -2.52 6.94
N THR A 258 -27.05 -3.14 7.92
CA THR A 258 -26.31 -2.43 8.98
C THR A 258 -24.96 -1.94 8.50
N GLU A 259 -24.61 -0.70 8.83
CA GLU A 259 -23.23 -0.19 8.80
C GLU A 259 -22.63 -0.19 10.21
N VAL A 260 -21.29 -0.19 10.32
CA VAL A 260 -20.59 -0.06 11.60
C VAL A 260 -19.89 1.28 11.65
N HIS A 261 -20.25 2.10 12.62
CA HIS A 261 -19.61 3.37 12.89
C HIS A 261 -18.39 3.17 13.80
N PHE A 262 -17.24 3.71 13.40
CA PHE A 262 -16.00 3.67 14.17
C PHE A 262 -15.70 5.04 14.78
N GLY A 263 -15.65 5.06 16.11
CA GLY A 263 -15.31 6.24 16.91
C GLY A 263 -14.12 5.98 17.83
N GLY A 264 -13.41 7.05 18.20
CA GLY A 264 -12.36 6.93 19.21
C GLY A 264 -11.47 8.16 19.28
N THR A 265 -10.52 8.11 20.22
CA THR A 265 -9.55 9.19 20.42
C THR A 265 -8.14 8.62 20.58
N ALA A 266 -7.16 9.32 20.01
CA ALA A 266 -5.76 9.01 20.19
C ALA A 266 -4.94 10.28 20.40
N VAL A 267 -3.81 10.12 21.08
CA VAL A 267 -2.87 11.21 21.34
C VAL A 267 -1.48 10.80 20.90
N GLY A 268 -0.75 11.76 20.30
CA GLY A 268 0.66 11.57 19.99
C GLY A 268 1.52 11.58 21.26
N SER A 269 2.80 11.24 21.09
CA SER A 269 3.75 11.13 22.19
C SER A 269 4.92 12.07 21.95
N TYR A 270 5.33 12.83 22.97
CA TYR A 270 6.41 13.82 22.88
C TYR A 270 6.27 14.71 21.63
N GLY A 271 5.13 15.38 21.47
CA GLY A 271 4.91 16.35 20.40
C GLY A 271 4.65 15.78 19.00
N SER A 272 4.57 14.46 18.80
CA SER A 272 3.94 13.95 17.57
C SER A 272 2.44 14.21 17.57
N ILE A 273 1.86 14.21 16.38
CA ILE A 273 0.42 14.34 16.15
C ILE A 273 -0.10 13.11 15.42
N ILE A 274 -1.36 12.74 15.64
CA ILE A 274 -2.00 11.65 14.89
C ILE A 274 -2.18 12.10 13.43
N LYS A 275 -1.91 11.20 12.49
CA LYS A 275 -2.02 11.46 11.05
C LYS A 275 -3.01 10.54 10.34
N LYS A 276 -3.24 9.35 10.88
CA LYS A 276 -4.17 8.38 10.32
C LYS A 276 -4.54 7.31 11.34
N TYR A 277 -5.68 6.66 11.10
CA TYR A 277 -6.11 5.45 11.78
C TYR A 277 -6.15 4.30 10.78
N GLN A 278 -5.72 3.13 11.22
CA GLN A 278 -5.79 1.90 10.46
C GLN A 278 -6.75 0.96 11.16
N ILE A 279 -7.83 0.60 10.48
CA ILE A 279 -8.82 -0.39 10.93
C ILE A 279 -8.57 -1.69 10.18
N SER A 280 -8.64 -2.82 10.88
CA SER A 280 -8.46 -4.16 10.32
C SER A 280 -9.42 -5.18 10.94
N GLY A 281 -9.54 -6.35 10.30
CA GLY A 281 -10.44 -7.43 10.74
C GLY A 281 -11.58 -7.61 9.75
N ALA A 282 -12.82 -7.57 10.22
CA ALA A 282 -14.03 -7.65 9.38
C ALA A 282 -14.19 -6.45 8.43
N TYR A 283 -13.53 -5.33 8.72
CA TYR A 283 -13.36 -4.19 7.81
C TYR A 283 -11.89 -3.78 7.77
N ASN A 284 -11.38 -3.50 6.57
CA ASN A 284 -10.02 -3.03 6.36
C ASN A 284 -10.08 -1.62 5.77
N GLY A 285 -9.80 -0.63 6.62
CA GLY A 285 -9.93 0.79 6.28
C GLY A 285 -8.71 1.60 6.69
N LEU A 286 -8.38 2.61 5.90
CA LEU A 286 -7.35 3.59 6.23
C LEU A 286 -7.96 4.98 6.23
N LEU A 287 -8.11 5.57 7.40
CA LEU A 287 -8.63 6.91 7.58
C LEU A 287 -7.47 7.89 7.71
N ILE A 288 -7.35 8.83 6.78
CA ILE A 288 -6.35 9.92 6.84
C ILE A 288 -6.94 11.08 7.64
N GLY A 289 -6.22 11.51 8.68
CA GLY A 289 -6.69 12.54 9.61
C GLY A 289 -6.32 12.22 11.06
N ASP A 290 -6.65 13.15 11.96
CA ASP A 290 -6.44 13.06 13.41
C ASP A 290 -7.70 12.68 14.19
N VAL A 291 -8.87 12.70 13.54
CA VAL A 291 -10.17 12.27 14.09
C VAL A 291 -10.56 10.89 13.55
N LEU A 292 -10.99 10.00 14.45
CA LEU A 292 -11.62 8.72 14.09
C LEU A 292 -13.14 8.87 14.13
N ASN A 293 -13.75 9.00 12.96
CA ASN A 293 -15.18 9.16 12.77
C ASN A 293 -15.55 8.72 11.35
N VAL A 294 -15.91 7.45 11.17
CA VAL A 294 -16.16 6.86 9.84
C VAL A 294 -17.09 5.67 9.93
N ASN A 295 -17.96 5.47 8.94
CA ASN A 295 -18.79 4.28 8.79
C ASN A 295 -18.12 3.24 7.88
N SER A 296 -18.32 1.96 8.16
CA SER A 296 -18.10 0.90 7.18
C SER A 296 -19.17 0.96 6.09
N PRO A 297 -18.94 0.32 4.93
CA PRO A 297 -20.04 -0.13 4.08
C PRO A 297 -20.99 -1.07 4.84
N VAL A 298 -22.17 -1.31 4.28
CA VAL A 298 -23.09 -2.32 4.82
C VAL A 298 -22.39 -3.68 4.98
N LEU A 299 -22.72 -4.38 6.07
CA LEU A 299 -22.14 -5.67 6.39
C LEU A 299 -22.43 -6.69 5.28
N SER A 300 -21.42 -7.46 4.91
CA SER A 300 -21.51 -8.53 3.89
C SER A 300 -21.25 -9.93 4.44
N GLN A 301 -20.95 -10.04 5.73
CA GLN A 301 -20.63 -11.30 6.41
C GLN A 301 -21.40 -11.37 7.73
N SER A 302 -21.91 -12.57 8.06
CA SER A 302 -22.55 -12.86 9.33
C SER A 302 -21.59 -13.54 10.32
N GLY A 303 -22.05 -13.71 11.56
CA GLY A 303 -21.29 -14.28 12.67
C GLY A 303 -20.61 -13.22 13.53
N THR A 304 -19.66 -13.67 14.35
CA THR A 304 -18.88 -12.76 15.21
C THR A 304 -17.83 -12.02 14.40
N LEU A 305 -18.06 -10.73 14.17
CA LEU A 305 -17.15 -9.85 13.44
C LEU A 305 -16.24 -9.11 14.42
N THR A 306 -14.93 -9.21 14.22
CA THR A 306 -13.92 -8.50 15.03
C THR A 306 -13.34 -7.33 14.24
N TYR A 307 -13.30 -6.16 14.87
CA TYR A 307 -12.67 -4.96 14.36
C TYR A 307 -11.53 -4.55 15.27
N SER A 308 -10.40 -4.20 14.67
CA SER A 308 -9.18 -3.77 15.34
C SER A 308 -8.78 -2.39 14.83
N CYS A 309 -8.24 -1.52 15.69
CA CYS A 309 -7.77 -0.20 15.30
C CYS A 309 -6.39 0.14 15.87
N LYS A 310 -5.57 0.83 15.07
CA LYS A 310 -4.32 1.48 15.48
C LYS A 310 -4.31 2.93 15.05
N ALA A 311 -3.84 3.82 15.92
CA ALA A 311 -3.53 5.20 15.55
C ALA A 311 -2.06 5.30 15.10
N ILE A 312 -1.79 6.06 14.04
CA ILE A 312 -0.45 6.25 13.49
C ILE A 312 -0.11 7.75 13.52
N ASP A 313 1.06 8.06 14.08
CA ASP A 313 1.49 9.44 14.29
C ASP A 313 2.35 10.01 13.14
N SER A 314 2.73 11.28 13.28
CA SER A 314 3.60 12.03 12.35
C SER A 314 5.02 11.47 12.21
N ARG A 315 5.43 10.49 13.03
CA ARG A 315 6.69 9.75 12.89
C ARG A 315 6.49 8.37 12.24
N ASN A 316 5.27 8.09 11.74
CA ASN A 316 4.85 6.79 11.23
C ASN A 316 4.93 5.67 12.27
N ARG A 317 4.67 5.97 13.53
CA ARG A 317 4.63 4.97 14.61
C ARG A 317 3.19 4.62 14.96
N SER A 318 2.93 3.33 15.16
CA SER A 318 1.61 2.82 15.50
C SER A 318 1.45 2.66 17.01
N SER A 319 0.25 2.98 17.51
CA SER A 319 -0.16 2.65 18.87
C SER A 319 -0.26 1.13 19.07
N ASN A 320 -0.48 0.72 20.33
CA ASN A 320 -1.06 -0.61 20.56
C ASN A 320 -2.43 -0.69 19.89
N GLU A 321 -2.81 -1.90 19.48
CA GLU A 321 -4.12 -2.18 18.92
C GLU A 321 -5.19 -2.22 20.01
N LYS A 322 -6.40 -1.78 19.68
CA LYS A 322 -7.62 -2.08 20.44
C LYS A 322 -8.61 -2.78 19.52
N SER A 323 -9.37 -3.72 20.06
CA SER A 323 -10.33 -4.52 19.31
C SER A 323 -11.70 -4.52 19.96
N GLN A 324 -12.73 -4.59 19.14
CA GLN A 324 -14.14 -4.69 19.52
C GLN A 324 -14.81 -5.72 18.63
N THR A 325 -15.92 -6.31 19.09
CA THR A 325 -16.65 -7.35 18.35
C THR A 325 -18.14 -7.05 18.32
N ILE A 326 -18.80 -7.44 17.23
CA ILE A 326 -20.27 -7.51 17.12
C ILE A 326 -20.68 -8.89 16.62
N THR A 327 -21.95 -9.23 16.80
CA THR A 327 -22.58 -10.40 16.16
C THR A 327 -23.49 -9.90 15.05
N ALA A 328 -23.23 -10.32 13.81
CA ALA A 328 -24.03 -9.98 12.65
C ALA A 328 -24.89 -11.18 12.21
N HIS A 329 -26.18 -10.97 11.97
CA HIS A 329 -27.12 -12.00 11.57
C HIS A 329 -27.28 -12.01 10.05
N SER A 330 -27.28 -13.21 9.45
CA SER A 330 -27.55 -13.38 8.02
C SER A 330 -29.01 -13.09 7.70
N TYR A 331 -29.24 -12.50 6.53
CA TYR A 331 -30.57 -12.25 6.01
C TYR A 331 -30.67 -12.69 4.55
N ASP A 332 -31.68 -13.51 4.27
CA ASP A 332 -32.14 -13.87 2.93
C ASP A 332 -33.62 -13.50 2.80
N ARG A 333 -34.02 -13.06 1.60
CA ARG A 333 -35.43 -12.80 1.28
C ARG A 333 -36.29 -14.05 1.49
N PRO A 334 -37.56 -13.89 1.90
CA PRO A 334 -38.46 -15.02 2.08
C PRO A 334 -38.72 -15.75 0.75
N ILE A 335 -38.86 -17.07 0.82
CA ILE A 335 -39.08 -17.94 -0.34
C ILE A 335 -40.28 -18.84 -0.07
N ILE A 336 -41.14 -18.99 -1.08
CA ILE A 336 -42.14 -20.06 -1.11
C ILE A 336 -41.50 -21.27 -1.78
N ASN A 337 -41.31 -22.35 -1.02
CA ASN A 337 -40.67 -23.57 -1.50
C ASN A 337 -41.62 -24.34 -2.43
N TYR A 338 -42.90 -24.42 -2.05
CA TYR A 338 -43.97 -24.91 -2.92
C TYR A 338 -45.34 -24.46 -2.42
N ILE A 339 -46.32 -24.49 -3.32
CA ILE A 339 -47.75 -24.52 -3.02
C ILE A 339 -48.38 -25.58 -3.91
N THR A 340 -49.22 -26.43 -3.34
CA THR A 340 -50.04 -27.39 -4.05
C THR A 340 -51.50 -27.23 -3.64
N SER A 341 -52.37 -27.51 -4.60
CA SER A 341 -53.82 -27.50 -4.41
C SER A 341 -54.42 -28.71 -5.07
N GLY A 342 -55.35 -29.38 -4.39
CA GLY A 342 -56.07 -30.53 -4.93
C GLY A 342 -57.49 -30.58 -4.41
N ARG A 343 -58.42 -31.05 -5.24
CA ARG A 343 -59.79 -31.34 -4.77
C ARG A 343 -59.74 -32.44 -3.73
N ASP A 344 -60.56 -32.33 -2.69
CA ASP A 344 -60.63 -33.37 -1.67
C ASP A 344 -61.22 -34.67 -2.24
N ALA A 345 -60.64 -35.80 -1.86
CA ALA A 345 -61.01 -37.11 -2.38
C ALA A 345 -62.40 -37.57 -1.92
N THR A 346 -62.92 -37.02 -0.83
CA THR A 346 -64.23 -37.38 -0.25
C THR A 346 -65.30 -36.33 -0.52
N ASP A 347 -64.92 -35.06 -0.68
CA ASP A 347 -65.79 -33.96 -1.07
C ASP A 347 -65.10 -33.05 -2.09
N ASN A 348 -65.32 -33.34 -3.37
CA ASN A 348 -64.71 -32.62 -4.49
C ASN A 348 -65.10 -31.13 -4.59
N ARG A 349 -66.03 -30.63 -3.76
CA ARG A 349 -66.32 -29.20 -3.58
C ARG A 349 -65.40 -28.53 -2.57
N LYS A 350 -64.50 -29.28 -1.94
CA LYS A 350 -63.48 -28.80 -1.03
C LYS A 350 -62.12 -28.92 -1.67
N VAL A 351 -61.20 -28.08 -1.21
CA VAL A 351 -59.84 -28.01 -1.72
C VAL A 351 -58.89 -28.18 -0.55
N ASN A 352 -57.95 -29.11 -0.69
CA ASN A 352 -56.82 -29.27 0.20
C ASN A 352 -55.67 -28.40 -0.34
N ILE A 353 -55.12 -27.56 0.54
CA ILE A 353 -53.97 -26.72 0.25
C ILE A 353 -52.81 -27.19 1.12
N GLU A 354 -51.65 -27.37 0.49
CA GLU A 354 -50.39 -27.58 1.19
C GLU A 354 -49.38 -26.58 0.66
N TYR A 355 -48.66 -25.92 1.55
CA TYR A 355 -47.57 -25.04 1.16
C TYR A 355 -46.44 -25.07 2.17
N GLU A 356 -45.27 -24.71 1.69
CA GLU A 356 -44.09 -24.52 2.51
C GLU A 356 -43.39 -23.23 2.12
N TYR A 357 -42.97 -22.47 3.13
CA TYR A 357 -42.13 -21.30 2.92
C TYR A 357 -40.98 -21.27 3.91
N SER A 358 -39.92 -20.56 3.54
CA SER A 358 -38.75 -20.37 4.38
C SER A 358 -38.27 -18.92 4.40
N TYR A 359 -37.71 -18.49 5.53
CA TYR A 359 -37.24 -17.12 5.75
C TYR A 359 -36.13 -17.09 6.80
N SER A 360 -35.33 -16.01 6.83
CA SER A 360 -34.36 -15.77 7.90
C SER A 360 -35.05 -15.22 9.14
N SER A 361 -34.87 -15.83 10.32
CA SER A 361 -35.46 -15.37 11.58
C SER A 361 -34.76 -14.15 12.17
N VAL A 362 -33.48 -13.93 11.83
CA VAL A 362 -32.66 -12.81 12.31
C VAL A 362 -32.74 -12.66 13.85
N ASP A 363 -32.25 -13.68 14.57
CA ASP A 363 -32.36 -13.77 16.04
C ASP A 363 -33.80 -13.66 16.56
N ASN A 364 -34.76 -14.23 15.83
CA ASN A 364 -36.20 -14.21 16.10
C ASN A 364 -36.88 -12.82 16.02
N HIS A 365 -36.23 -11.83 15.40
CA HIS A 365 -36.83 -10.51 15.18
C HIS A 365 -37.66 -10.43 13.91
N ASN A 366 -37.30 -11.21 12.89
CA ASN A 366 -38.03 -11.25 11.63
C ASN A 366 -39.11 -12.32 11.68
N THR A 367 -40.32 -11.97 11.24
CA THR A 367 -41.47 -12.85 11.14
C THR A 367 -42.11 -12.78 9.76
N ILE A 368 -42.98 -13.75 9.44
CA ILE A 368 -43.73 -13.80 8.18
C ILE A 368 -45.22 -13.84 8.45
N THR A 369 -45.96 -13.05 7.70
CA THR A 369 -47.43 -13.16 7.64
C THR A 369 -47.85 -13.74 6.27
N PRO A 370 -48.25 -15.02 6.19
CA PRO A 370 -48.77 -15.60 4.96
C PRO A 370 -50.20 -15.15 4.68
N ARG A 371 -50.52 -14.96 3.40
CA ARG A 371 -51.86 -14.63 2.90
C ARG A 371 -52.19 -15.52 1.71
N LEU A 372 -53.31 -16.23 1.77
CA LEU A 372 -53.78 -17.08 0.68
C LEU A 372 -54.93 -16.41 -0.04
N PHE A 373 -54.83 -16.33 -1.36
CA PHE A 373 -55.86 -15.81 -2.23
C PHE A 373 -56.37 -16.89 -3.19
N TYR A 374 -57.62 -16.79 -3.61
CA TYR A 374 -58.20 -17.66 -4.63
C TYR A 374 -59.14 -16.90 -5.57
N LYS A 375 -59.26 -17.40 -6.80
CA LYS A 375 -60.25 -16.93 -7.78
C LYS A 375 -60.60 -18.00 -8.80
N LYS A 376 -61.81 -17.94 -9.36
CA LYS A 376 -62.18 -18.79 -10.50
C LYS A 376 -61.36 -18.39 -11.73
N ILE A 377 -60.96 -19.36 -12.55
CA ILE A 377 -60.28 -19.05 -13.82
C ILE A 377 -61.22 -18.23 -14.70
N GLY A 378 -60.74 -17.08 -15.19
CA GLY A 378 -61.52 -16.09 -15.92
C GLY A 378 -61.94 -14.88 -15.08
N ASP A 379 -61.95 -14.99 -13.75
CA ASP A 379 -62.22 -13.85 -12.87
C ASP A 379 -61.01 -12.91 -12.76
N ILE A 380 -61.31 -11.62 -12.59
CA ILE A 380 -60.30 -10.57 -12.41
C ILE A 380 -59.90 -10.46 -10.94
N SER A 381 -60.87 -10.50 -10.02
CA SER A 381 -60.67 -10.22 -8.60
C SER A 381 -60.28 -11.46 -7.80
N TRP A 382 -59.36 -11.29 -6.85
CA TRP A 382 -58.96 -12.30 -5.90
C TRP A 382 -59.77 -12.18 -4.60
N ASN A 383 -60.20 -13.32 -4.07
CA ASN A 383 -60.75 -13.42 -2.72
C ASN A 383 -59.65 -13.85 -1.76
N GLU A 384 -59.58 -13.25 -0.57
CA GLU A 384 -58.65 -13.66 0.47
C GLU A 384 -59.28 -14.73 1.35
N TYR A 385 -58.53 -15.80 1.62
CA TYR A 385 -58.91 -16.85 2.55
C TYR A 385 -58.24 -16.63 3.90
N THR A 386 -59.03 -16.62 4.98
CA THR A 386 -58.51 -16.54 6.34
C THR A 386 -57.86 -17.87 6.73
N LEU A 387 -56.54 -17.85 6.92
CA LEU A 387 -55.78 -19.03 7.33
C LEU A 387 -56.09 -19.40 8.78
N SER A 388 -56.39 -20.69 9.02
CA SER A 388 -56.68 -21.25 10.33
C SER A 388 -56.06 -22.64 10.49
N ALA A 389 -54.80 -22.79 10.08
CA ALA A 389 -54.15 -24.08 9.92
C ALA A 389 -53.20 -24.42 11.07
N THR A 390 -52.92 -25.71 11.22
CA THR A 390 -51.85 -26.21 12.09
C THR A 390 -50.52 -26.08 11.36
N GLU A 391 -49.65 -25.21 11.84
CA GLU A 391 -48.30 -25.03 11.29
C GLU A 391 -47.30 -25.94 11.99
N SER A 392 -46.43 -26.59 11.22
CA SER A 392 -45.19 -27.15 11.74
C SER A 392 -44.03 -26.23 11.37
N SER A 393 -43.05 -26.09 12.26
CA SER A 393 -41.88 -25.23 12.04
C SER A 393 -40.59 -25.96 12.39
N ILE A 394 -39.58 -25.84 11.52
CA ILE A 394 -38.21 -26.26 11.78
C ILE A 394 -37.27 -25.07 11.60
N THR A 395 -36.28 -24.94 12.47
CA THR A 395 -35.25 -23.89 12.38
C THR A 395 -33.88 -24.53 12.27
N VAL A 396 -33.12 -24.15 11.24
CA VAL A 396 -31.73 -24.59 11.03
C VAL A 396 -30.91 -23.38 10.61
N ASN A 397 -29.85 -23.05 11.38
CA ASN A 397 -28.94 -21.93 11.10
C ASN A 397 -29.66 -20.60 10.81
N ASP A 398 -30.54 -20.16 11.72
CA ASP A 398 -31.37 -18.94 11.59
C ASP A 398 -32.31 -18.90 10.37
N ARG A 399 -32.48 -20.03 9.68
CA ARG A 399 -33.50 -20.20 8.64
C ARG A 399 -34.67 -21.00 9.19
N VAL A 400 -35.85 -20.38 9.19
CA VAL A 400 -37.10 -20.99 9.62
C VAL A 400 -37.84 -21.48 8.39
N THR A 401 -38.21 -22.76 8.38
CA THR A 401 -39.10 -23.36 7.38
C THR A 401 -40.41 -23.71 8.06
N LYS A 402 -41.51 -23.25 7.48
CA LYS A 402 -42.87 -23.54 7.95
C LYS A 402 -43.63 -24.31 6.88
N THR A 403 -44.23 -25.43 7.29
CA THR A 403 -45.09 -26.25 6.45
C THR A 403 -46.51 -26.19 6.99
N CYS A 404 -47.46 -26.02 6.09
CA CYS A 404 -48.87 -25.83 6.42
C CYS A 404 -49.72 -26.68 5.49
N SER A 405 -50.67 -27.42 6.06
CA SER A 405 -51.64 -28.21 5.32
C SER A 405 -53.02 -28.07 5.96
N PHE A 406 -54.03 -27.76 5.16
CA PHE A 406 -55.40 -27.65 5.62
C PHE A 406 -56.40 -27.87 4.48
N LYS A 407 -57.64 -28.18 4.88
CA LYS A 407 -58.79 -28.20 3.99
C LYS A 407 -59.50 -26.85 4.05
N MET A 408 -59.77 -26.25 2.91
CA MET A 408 -60.53 -25.01 2.83
C MET A 408 -62.00 -25.26 3.15
N ASP A 409 -62.59 -24.43 4.00
CA ASP A 409 -64.03 -24.50 4.30
C ASP A 409 -64.91 -23.86 3.21
N THR A 410 -64.33 -23.04 2.33
CA THR A 410 -65.01 -22.47 1.17
C THR A 410 -65.48 -23.58 0.22
N PRO A 411 -66.76 -23.59 -0.21
CA PRO A 411 -67.20 -24.49 -1.27
C PRO A 411 -66.75 -23.98 -2.65
N PHE A 412 -66.22 -24.88 -3.47
CA PHE A 412 -65.76 -24.63 -4.83
C PHE A 412 -66.62 -25.41 -5.84
N ASP A 413 -67.04 -24.73 -6.90
CA ASP A 413 -67.77 -25.36 -8.02
C ASP A 413 -66.91 -26.47 -8.67
N GLU A 414 -67.49 -27.66 -8.80
CA GLU A 414 -66.88 -28.85 -9.40
C GLU A 414 -66.63 -28.68 -10.89
N ALA A 415 -67.44 -27.87 -11.58
CA ALA A 415 -67.36 -27.62 -13.01
C ALA A 415 -66.48 -26.41 -13.36
N ALA A 416 -65.71 -25.90 -12.40
CA ALA A 416 -64.86 -24.73 -12.57
C ALA A 416 -63.44 -24.96 -12.07
N SER A 417 -62.46 -24.44 -12.79
CA SER A 417 -61.07 -24.35 -12.37
C SER A 417 -60.83 -23.10 -11.54
N TYR A 418 -59.86 -23.17 -10.62
CA TYR A 418 -59.50 -22.07 -9.73
C TYR A 418 -57.99 -21.88 -9.67
N ASN A 419 -57.57 -20.62 -9.60
CA ASN A 419 -56.20 -20.26 -9.22
C ASN A 419 -56.16 -19.98 -7.72
N PHE A 420 -55.06 -20.39 -7.09
CA PHE A 420 -54.69 -20.07 -5.73
C PHE A 420 -53.35 -19.34 -5.77
N ARG A 421 -53.18 -18.34 -4.90
CA ARG A 421 -51.94 -17.59 -4.76
C ARG A 421 -51.58 -17.48 -3.29
N LEU A 422 -50.42 -17.99 -2.93
CA LEU A 422 -49.79 -17.68 -1.65
C LEU A 422 -48.92 -16.45 -1.82
N GLN A 423 -49.11 -15.46 -0.94
CA GLN A 423 -48.21 -14.32 -0.77
C GLN A 423 -47.64 -14.38 0.64
N ILE A 424 -46.33 -14.27 0.77
CA ILE A 424 -45.65 -14.09 2.05
C ILE A 424 -44.95 -12.73 2.05
N THR A 425 -44.94 -12.07 3.20
CA THR A 425 -44.24 -10.80 3.42
C THR A 425 -43.54 -10.86 4.76
N ASP A 426 -42.27 -10.47 4.77
CA ASP A 426 -41.49 -10.36 6.00
C ASP A 426 -41.61 -8.98 6.64
N ASP A 427 -41.08 -8.81 7.85
CA ASP A 427 -41.15 -7.54 8.58
C ASP A 427 -40.33 -6.43 7.90
N LEU A 428 -39.39 -6.79 7.02
CA LEU A 428 -38.63 -5.86 6.20
C LEU A 428 -39.37 -5.45 4.91
N GLY A 429 -40.54 -6.04 4.66
CA GLY A 429 -41.41 -5.73 3.52
C GLY A 429 -41.06 -6.49 2.24
N GLU A 430 -40.12 -7.42 2.29
CA GLU A 430 -39.75 -8.29 1.17
C GLU A 430 -40.80 -9.38 0.96
N LYS A 431 -41.07 -9.72 -0.30
CA LYS A 431 -42.23 -10.55 -0.69
C LYS A 431 -41.86 -11.69 -1.60
N ALA A 432 -42.59 -12.79 -1.46
CA ALA A 432 -42.64 -13.87 -2.45
C ALA A 432 -44.09 -14.25 -2.75
N GLU A 433 -44.35 -14.62 -4.00
CA GLU A 433 -45.66 -15.10 -4.47
C GLU A 433 -45.48 -16.40 -5.26
N ALA A 434 -46.39 -17.35 -5.05
CA ALA A 434 -46.47 -18.58 -5.82
C ALA A 434 -47.94 -18.93 -6.05
N GLU A 435 -48.22 -19.53 -7.21
CA GLU A 435 -49.57 -19.92 -7.60
C GLU A 435 -49.68 -21.43 -7.77
N SER A 436 -50.87 -21.95 -7.46
CA SER A 436 -51.28 -23.31 -7.80
C SER A 436 -52.65 -23.28 -8.46
N ILE A 437 -52.93 -24.31 -9.25
CA ILE A 437 -54.18 -24.40 -10.00
C ILE A 437 -54.87 -25.71 -9.63
N ILE A 438 -56.19 -25.67 -9.49
CA ILE A 438 -57.01 -26.88 -9.58
C ILE A 438 -57.85 -26.83 -10.84
N SER A 439 -57.99 -27.99 -11.47
CA SER A 439 -58.91 -28.19 -12.59
C SER A 439 -60.35 -28.37 -12.06
N THR A 440 -61.30 -28.57 -12.99
CA THR A 440 -62.61 -29.15 -12.67
C THR A 440 -62.45 -30.56 -12.07
N ILE A 441 -63.56 -31.20 -11.68
CA ILE A 441 -63.53 -32.64 -11.39
C ILE A 441 -63.08 -33.45 -12.60
N ASP A 442 -62.57 -34.65 -12.32
CA ASP A 442 -62.10 -35.57 -13.35
C ASP A 442 -63.28 -36.24 -14.05
N VAL A 443 -63.31 -36.08 -15.37
CA VAL A 443 -64.19 -36.85 -16.27
C VAL A 443 -63.35 -37.35 -17.44
N LEU A 444 -63.55 -38.60 -17.86
CA LEU A 444 -62.72 -39.19 -18.91
C LEU A 444 -62.77 -38.37 -20.21
N MET A 445 -63.97 -37.92 -20.59
CA MET A 445 -64.23 -37.12 -21.77
C MET A 445 -65.49 -36.27 -21.57
N ASP A 446 -65.43 -35.00 -21.93
CA ASP A 446 -66.56 -34.06 -21.87
C ASP A 446 -66.67 -33.22 -23.15
N PHE A 447 -67.90 -33.09 -23.65
CA PHE A 447 -68.19 -32.23 -24.81
C PHE A 447 -68.87 -30.96 -24.33
N ARG A 448 -68.26 -29.81 -24.64
CA ARG A 448 -68.86 -28.53 -24.30
C ARG A 448 -70.20 -28.36 -25.05
N SER A 449 -71.21 -27.83 -24.37
CA SER A 449 -72.57 -27.67 -24.91
C SER A 449 -72.66 -26.88 -26.22
N GLY A 450 -71.69 -25.98 -26.49
CA GLY A 450 -71.58 -25.24 -27.76
C GLY A 450 -71.02 -26.06 -28.93
N GLY A 451 -70.63 -27.32 -28.72
CA GLY A 451 -70.07 -28.22 -29.75
C GLY A 451 -68.66 -27.86 -30.22
N ARG A 452 -68.00 -26.89 -29.57
CA ARG A 452 -66.72 -26.32 -30.01
C ARG A 452 -65.55 -26.57 -29.04
N GLY A 453 -65.81 -27.24 -27.92
CA GLY A 453 -64.80 -27.60 -26.92
C GLY A 453 -64.87 -29.08 -26.55
N LEU A 454 -63.71 -29.64 -26.22
CA LEU A 454 -63.54 -31.04 -25.81
C LEU A 454 -62.57 -31.10 -24.63
N GLY A 455 -63.03 -31.64 -23.51
CA GLY A 455 -62.24 -31.90 -22.31
C GLY A 455 -61.87 -33.38 -22.22
N ILE A 456 -60.62 -33.70 -21.86
CA ILE A 456 -60.15 -35.06 -21.55
C ILE A 456 -59.50 -35.04 -20.16
N GLY A 457 -60.03 -35.80 -19.21
CA GLY A 457 -59.62 -35.73 -17.80
C GLY A 457 -60.21 -34.54 -17.03
N LYS A 458 -61.12 -33.77 -17.64
CA LYS A 458 -61.75 -32.59 -17.05
C LYS A 458 -63.04 -32.22 -17.81
N ILE A 459 -63.90 -31.42 -17.18
CA ILE A 459 -65.05 -30.77 -17.81
C ILE A 459 -64.54 -29.62 -18.67
N ALA A 460 -65.06 -29.48 -19.90
CA ALA A 460 -64.59 -28.52 -20.88
C ALA A 460 -65.04 -27.08 -20.56
N GLU A 461 -64.10 -26.19 -20.24
CA GLU A 461 -64.38 -24.83 -19.75
C GLU A 461 -64.29 -23.74 -20.82
N SER A 462 -63.70 -24.04 -21.98
CA SER A 462 -63.61 -23.15 -23.13
C SER A 462 -63.95 -23.85 -24.45
N ASP A 463 -64.13 -23.07 -25.52
CA ASP A 463 -64.30 -23.58 -26.89
C ASP A 463 -62.95 -24.02 -27.48
N SER A 464 -62.26 -24.91 -26.77
CA SER A 464 -60.93 -25.43 -27.13
C SER A 464 -60.77 -26.91 -26.73
N PHE A 465 -59.63 -27.51 -27.10
CA PHE A 465 -59.25 -28.84 -26.67
C PHE A 465 -58.44 -28.75 -25.39
N GLU A 466 -58.99 -29.22 -24.28
CA GLU A 466 -58.40 -29.13 -22.95
C GLU A 466 -58.08 -30.53 -22.42
N ILE A 467 -56.83 -30.76 -21.97
CA ILE A 467 -56.40 -32.08 -21.50
C ILE A 467 -55.78 -31.96 -20.11
N ASN A 468 -56.37 -32.67 -19.15
CA ASN A 468 -55.92 -32.78 -17.76
C ASN A 468 -55.50 -34.23 -17.40
N LEU A 469 -55.18 -35.03 -18.42
CA LEU A 469 -54.51 -36.34 -18.28
C LEU A 469 -53.11 -36.28 -18.88
N ASP A 470 -52.23 -37.17 -18.41
CA ASP A 470 -50.96 -37.45 -19.05
C ASP A 470 -51.17 -37.74 -20.54
N THR A 471 -50.55 -36.92 -21.40
CA THR A 471 -50.78 -36.97 -22.84
C THR A 471 -49.48 -37.28 -23.58
N LYS A 472 -49.55 -38.26 -24.49
CA LYS A 472 -48.46 -38.60 -25.41
C LYS A 472 -48.87 -38.28 -26.84
N PHE A 473 -48.16 -37.36 -27.47
CA PHE A 473 -48.29 -37.09 -28.90
C PHE A 473 -47.31 -37.97 -29.68
N TYR A 474 -47.84 -38.92 -30.45
CA TYR A 474 -47.02 -39.82 -31.29
C TYR A 474 -46.67 -39.21 -32.67
N LYS A 475 -47.17 -38.00 -32.95
CA LYS A 475 -46.94 -37.24 -34.18
C LYS A 475 -46.58 -35.80 -33.81
N PRO A 476 -45.88 -35.08 -34.70
CA PRO A 476 -45.57 -33.66 -34.49
C PRO A 476 -46.85 -32.83 -34.27
N ILE A 477 -46.76 -31.83 -33.40
CA ILE A 477 -47.83 -30.85 -33.17
C ILE A 477 -47.63 -29.72 -34.16
N TYR A 478 -48.67 -29.38 -34.92
CA TYR A 478 -48.65 -28.30 -35.89
C TYR A 478 -49.46 -27.11 -35.36
N LEU A 479 -48.81 -25.97 -35.18
CA LEU A 479 -49.42 -24.71 -34.79
C LEU A 479 -49.74 -23.88 -36.03
N LYS A 480 -50.86 -23.15 -36.02
CA LYS A 480 -51.16 -22.18 -37.07
C LYS A 480 -50.39 -20.88 -36.79
N ASP A 481 -49.53 -20.46 -37.71
CA ASP A 481 -48.88 -19.15 -37.63
C ASP A 481 -49.92 -18.07 -38.00
N SER A 482 -50.17 -17.13 -37.09
CA SER A 482 -51.13 -16.04 -37.32
C SER A 482 -50.52 -14.87 -38.09
N SER A 483 -49.20 -14.86 -38.30
CA SER A 483 -48.45 -13.80 -38.98
C SER A 483 -48.22 -14.05 -40.49
N GLU A 484 -48.30 -15.31 -40.93
CA GLU A 484 -48.21 -15.70 -42.34
C GLU A 484 -49.49 -16.45 -42.76
N ASN A 485 -50.25 -15.92 -43.73
CA ASN A 485 -51.46 -16.51 -44.29
C ASN A 485 -51.39 -18.05 -44.43
N GLU A 486 -52.01 -18.75 -43.49
CA GLU A 486 -52.30 -20.19 -43.50
C GLU A 486 -51.11 -21.17 -43.50
N LYS A 487 -49.92 -20.78 -43.03
CA LYS A 487 -48.85 -21.76 -42.77
C LYS A 487 -49.00 -22.40 -41.39
N PHE A 488 -48.89 -23.72 -41.36
CA PHE A 488 -48.68 -24.47 -40.14
C PHE A 488 -47.17 -24.60 -39.87
N ILE A 489 -46.75 -24.31 -38.65
CA ILE A 489 -45.39 -24.50 -38.15
C ILE A 489 -45.39 -25.65 -37.14
N VAL A 490 -44.35 -26.48 -37.14
CA VAL A 490 -44.20 -27.51 -36.11
C VAL A 490 -43.91 -26.83 -34.78
N LEU A 491 -44.51 -27.28 -33.68
CA LEU A 491 -44.32 -26.70 -32.34
C LEU A 491 -42.83 -26.59 -31.97
N ASP A 492 -42.02 -27.58 -32.34
CA ASP A 492 -40.57 -27.57 -32.16
C ASP A 492 -39.92 -26.36 -32.84
N ASP A 493 -40.23 -26.11 -34.11
CA ASP A 493 -39.73 -24.94 -34.86
C ASP A 493 -40.21 -23.61 -34.26
N TYR A 494 -41.43 -23.58 -33.68
CA TYR A 494 -41.97 -22.39 -33.02
C TYR A 494 -41.27 -22.09 -31.70
N ILE A 495 -41.01 -23.11 -30.88
CA ILE A 495 -40.22 -22.99 -29.64
C ILE A 495 -38.79 -22.54 -29.96
N GLU A 496 -38.19 -23.08 -31.02
CA GLU A 496 -36.87 -22.63 -31.49
C GLU A 496 -36.84 -21.14 -31.88
N LYS A 497 -37.90 -20.62 -32.52
CA LYS A 497 -38.00 -19.18 -32.83
C LYS A 497 -38.12 -18.31 -31.58
N LEU A 498 -38.81 -18.77 -30.54
CA LEU A 498 -38.96 -18.05 -29.27
C LEU A 498 -37.66 -17.99 -28.46
N LEU A 499 -36.87 -19.06 -28.48
CA LEU A 499 -35.59 -19.15 -27.76
C LEU A 499 -34.49 -18.24 -28.35
N ILE A 500 -34.56 -17.89 -29.63
CA ILE A 500 -33.61 -16.95 -30.29
C ILE A 500 -33.70 -15.53 -29.69
N ASN A 501 -34.80 -15.18 -29.01
CA ASN A 501 -34.99 -13.84 -28.43
C ASN A 501 -34.42 -13.64 -27.02
N PHE A 502 -33.88 -14.68 -26.37
CA PHE A 502 -33.17 -14.57 -25.09
C PHE A 502 -31.67 -14.74 -25.31
N VAL A 503 -30.96 -13.64 -25.57
CA VAL A 503 -29.50 -13.63 -25.74
C VAL A 503 -28.84 -13.58 -24.36
N SER A 504 -28.31 -14.71 -23.86
CA SER A 504 -27.28 -14.69 -22.82
C SER A 504 -25.90 -14.83 -23.50
N ARG A 505 -24.99 -13.89 -23.24
CA ARG A 505 -23.59 -13.95 -23.71
C ARG A 505 -22.75 -14.53 -22.57
N ASP A 506 -22.93 -15.81 -22.28
CA ASP A 506 -22.46 -16.40 -21.02
C ASP A 506 -20.93 -16.51 -20.92
N LYS A 507 -20.23 -16.57 -22.06
CA LYS A 507 -18.77 -16.70 -22.10
C LYS A 507 -18.20 -16.19 -23.44
N THR A 508 -17.15 -15.38 -23.41
CA THR A 508 -16.39 -15.03 -24.62
C THR A 508 -15.43 -16.16 -24.99
N LEU A 509 -15.56 -16.69 -26.20
CA LEU A 509 -14.70 -17.74 -26.76
C LEU A 509 -13.55 -17.16 -27.59
N TRP A 510 -13.77 -16.03 -28.24
CA TRP A 510 -12.74 -15.34 -29.00
C TRP A 510 -13.02 -13.84 -29.05
N SER A 511 -11.97 -13.03 -29.14
CA SER A 511 -12.07 -11.59 -29.38
C SER A 511 -10.86 -11.12 -30.19
N GLY A 512 -11.07 -10.18 -31.11
CA GLY A 512 -10.02 -9.64 -31.98
C GLY A 512 -10.62 -8.73 -33.04
N GLU A 513 -9.88 -8.43 -34.10
CA GLU A 513 -10.39 -7.68 -35.24
C GLU A 513 -9.98 -8.41 -36.51
N THR A 514 -10.92 -9.07 -37.18
CA THR A 514 -10.67 -9.76 -38.45
C THR A 514 -11.83 -9.59 -39.41
N ARG A 515 -11.55 -9.61 -40.73
CA ARG A 515 -12.60 -9.54 -41.76
C ARG A 515 -13.09 -10.92 -42.18
N MET A 516 -12.45 -11.98 -41.70
CA MET A 516 -12.63 -13.37 -42.10
C MET A 516 -12.50 -13.55 -43.62
N GLY A 517 -11.42 -13.06 -44.23
CA GLY A 517 -11.03 -13.34 -45.61
C GLY A 517 -10.62 -14.80 -45.84
N ALA A 518 -10.27 -15.17 -47.08
CA ALA A 518 -10.04 -16.56 -47.49
C ALA A 518 -8.97 -17.32 -46.69
N ASP A 519 -7.96 -16.59 -46.21
CA ASP A 519 -6.81 -17.16 -45.49
C ASP A 519 -6.93 -17.00 -43.96
N GLU A 520 -8.05 -16.47 -43.47
CA GLU A 520 -8.25 -16.22 -42.04
C GLU A 520 -9.03 -17.38 -41.40
N THR A 521 -8.44 -17.95 -40.34
CA THR A 521 -9.02 -19.04 -39.55
C THR A 521 -8.98 -18.67 -38.07
N ILE A 522 -10.03 -19.01 -37.33
CA ILE A 522 -10.09 -18.90 -35.87
C ILE A 522 -10.30 -20.30 -35.28
N GLU A 523 -9.40 -20.66 -34.37
CA GLU A 523 -9.53 -21.82 -33.49
C GLU A 523 -10.22 -21.39 -32.20
N LEU A 524 -11.31 -22.06 -31.85
CA LEU A 524 -12.05 -21.83 -30.62
C LEU A 524 -11.41 -22.58 -29.45
N PRO A 525 -11.34 -21.97 -28.26
CA PRO A 525 -10.72 -22.60 -27.08
C PRO A 525 -11.56 -23.72 -26.47
N SER A 526 -12.82 -23.88 -26.90
CA SER A 526 -13.68 -25.00 -26.55
C SER A 526 -14.62 -25.32 -27.72
N PRO A 527 -14.98 -26.60 -27.95
CA PRO A 527 -15.82 -27.01 -29.05
C PRO A 527 -17.18 -26.30 -29.08
N ILE A 528 -17.72 -26.08 -30.28
CA ILE A 528 -19.07 -25.54 -30.50
C ILE A 528 -20.10 -26.50 -29.90
N SER A 529 -19.88 -27.82 -29.99
CA SER A 529 -20.73 -28.84 -29.36
C SER A 529 -20.85 -28.74 -27.83
N GLU A 530 -19.85 -28.18 -27.16
CA GLU A 530 -19.83 -28.01 -25.70
C GLU A 530 -20.53 -26.73 -25.23
N GLN A 531 -20.87 -25.83 -26.15
CA GLN A 531 -21.64 -24.63 -25.80
C GLN A 531 -23.13 -24.99 -25.62
N PRO A 532 -23.86 -24.31 -24.71
CA PRO A 532 -25.25 -24.64 -24.41
C PRO A 532 -26.13 -24.83 -25.65
N ASN A 533 -26.05 -23.89 -26.60
CA ASN A 533 -26.80 -23.80 -27.85
C ASN A 533 -25.90 -23.61 -29.09
N GLY A 534 -24.66 -23.15 -28.93
CA GLY A 534 -23.68 -23.01 -30.01
C GLY A 534 -22.80 -21.77 -29.83
N ILE A 535 -22.54 -21.02 -30.90
CA ILE A 535 -21.74 -19.78 -30.83
C ILE A 535 -22.46 -18.60 -31.48
N ILE A 536 -22.17 -17.40 -30.96
CA ILE A 536 -22.60 -16.12 -31.52
C ILE A 536 -21.37 -15.38 -32.03
N LEU A 537 -21.35 -15.05 -33.31
CA LEU A 537 -20.33 -14.21 -33.95
C LEU A 537 -20.82 -12.77 -33.95
N GLU A 538 -20.08 -11.89 -33.28
CA GLU A 538 -20.33 -10.46 -33.25
C GLU A 538 -19.56 -9.73 -34.34
N TRP A 539 -20.30 -9.08 -35.23
CA TRP A 539 -19.74 -8.26 -36.29
C TRP A 539 -20.00 -6.79 -36.01
N GLN A 540 -18.96 -5.95 -36.05
CA GLN A 540 -19.08 -4.50 -35.91
C GLN A 540 -18.75 -3.76 -37.20
N LEU A 541 -19.40 -2.62 -37.41
CA LEU A 541 -19.19 -1.79 -38.59
C LEU A 541 -17.88 -0.98 -38.49
N ALA A 542 -17.13 -0.96 -39.59
CA ALA A 542 -15.99 -0.08 -39.85
C ALA A 542 -16.30 0.92 -40.98
N SER A 543 -15.61 2.06 -41.00
CA SER A 543 -15.85 3.14 -41.98
C SER A 543 -15.44 2.74 -43.40
N ASP A 544 -14.41 1.89 -43.50
CA ASP A 544 -13.93 1.28 -44.74
C ASP A 544 -13.22 -0.06 -44.44
N GLY A 545 -12.72 -0.70 -45.50
CA GLY A 545 -12.02 -1.99 -45.42
C GLY A 545 -10.70 -1.99 -44.63
N SER A 546 -10.17 -0.81 -44.31
CA SER A 546 -8.89 -0.64 -43.59
C SER A 546 -9.02 -0.07 -42.18
N SER A 547 -10.21 0.45 -41.84
CA SER A 547 -10.47 1.11 -40.55
C SER A 547 -10.82 0.11 -39.45
N SER A 548 -10.53 0.48 -38.20
CA SER A 548 -11.03 -0.24 -37.02
C SER A 548 -12.56 -0.13 -36.92
N PRO A 549 -13.25 -1.13 -36.32
CA PRO A 549 -14.68 -1.07 -36.05
C PRO A 549 -15.00 0.06 -35.05
N TYR A 550 -16.11 0.79 -35.27
CA TYR A 550 -16.45 1.99 -34.48
C TYR A 550 -17.91 2.10 -34.04
N GLY A 551 -18.77 1.12 -34.36
CA GLY A 551 -20.22 1.26 -34.14
C GLY A 551 -21.03 -0.01 -34.37
N ASP A 552 -22.20 0.15 -35.01
CA ASP A 552 -23.30 -0.82 -35.15
C ASP A 552 -22.89 -2.30 -35.14
N ILE A 553 -23.53 -3.05 -34.25
CA ILE A 553 -23.32 -4.48 -34.05
C ILE A 553 -24.35 -5.29 -34.84
N SER A 554 -23.89 -6.37 -35.45
CA SER A 554 -24.71 -7.40 -36.08
C SER A 554 -24.29 -8.77 -35.58
N LEU A 555 -25.26 -9.58 -35.18
CA LEU A 555 -25.00 -10.91 -34.59
C LEU A 555 -25.34 -12.01 -35.58
N GLN A 556 -24.41 -12.94 -35.76
CA GLN A 556 -24.60 -14.17 -36.52
C GLN A 556 -24.57 -15.36 -35.57
N PHE A 557 -25.53 -16.28 -35.69
CA PHE A 557 -25.66 -17.43 -34.80
C PHE A 557 -25.29 -18.71 -35.54
N ILE A 558 -24.46 -19.55 -34.92
CA ILE A 558 -24.08 -20.87 -35.42
C ILE A 558 -24.44 -21.89 -34.35
N ARG A 559 -25.42 -22.75 -34.64
CA ARG A 559 -25.88 -23.79 -33.71
C ARG A 559 -24.81 -24.87 -33.52
N LYS A 560 -24.76 -25.45 -32.33
CA LYS A 560 -23.94 -26.63 -32.08
C LYS A 560 -24.26 -27.79 -33.02
N GLY A 561 -23.24 -28.52 -33.45
CA GLY A 561 -23.37 -29.64 -34.39
C GLY A 561 -23.70 -29.25 -35.84
N LYS A 562 -23.64 -27.97 -36.21
CA LYS A 562 -23.83 -27.50 -37.60
C LYS A 562 -22.50 -27.13 -38.25
N ILE A 563 -21.89 -28.11 -38.91
CA ILE A 563 -20.70 -27.97 -39.76
C ILE A 563 -21.08 -27.43 -41.14
N GLY A 564 -20.17 -26.72 -41.80
CA GLY A 564 -20.33 -26.23 -43.18
C GLY A 564 -20.50 -24.71 -43.28
N THR A 565 -21.00 -24.24 -44.42
CA THR A 565 -21.07 -22.80 -44.74
C THR A 565 -22.26 -22.11 -44.06
N HIS A 566 -21.98 -21.04 -43.32
CA HIS A 566 -22.96 -20.17 -42.67
C HIS A 566 -22.92 -18.78 -43.27
N ILE A 567 -24.08 -18.29 -43.73
CA ILE A 567 -24.22 -16.99 -44.40
C ILE A 567 -25.03 -16.05 -43.50
N HIS A 568 -24.48 -14.86 -43.28
CA HIS A 568 -25.10 -13.77 -42.54
C HIS A 568 -25.21 -12.54 -43.42
N LYS A 569 -26.33 -11.83 -43.33
CA LYS A 569 -26.54 -10.57 -44.06
C LYS A 569 -26.80 -9.49 -43.04
N SER A 570 -26.03 -8.41 -43.13
CA SER A 570 -26.15 -7.25 -42.27
C SER A 570 -26.25 -6.00 -43.13
N GLY A 571 -26.98 -5.00 -42.65
CA GLY A 571 -27.02 -3.69 -43.28
C GLY A 571 -27.44 -2.62 -42.29
N THR A 572 -27.02 -1.38 -42.55
CA THR A 572 -27.42 -0.22 -41.75
C THR A 572 -28.13 0.80 -42.63
N ILE A 573 -29.16 1.44 -42.08
CA ILE A 573 -29.93 2.48 -42.78
C ILE A 573 -29.09 3.76 -42.95
N VAL A 574 -28.15 4.01 -42.02
CA VAL A 574 -27.41 5.28 -41.91
C VAL A 574 -26.31 5.40 -42.98
N PHE A 575 -25.71 4.29 -43.42
CA PHE A 575 -24.56 4.31 -44.33
C PHE A 575 -24.82 3.63 -45.68
N THR A 576 -26.06 3.24 -45.99
CA THR A 576 -26.42 2.51 -47.23
C THR A 576 -25.47 1.34 -47.52
N THR A 577 -25.00 0.67 -46.48
CA THR A 577 -23.98 -0.36 -46.57
C THR A 577 -24.66 -1.72 -46.39
N PHE A 578 -24.68 -2.52 -47.45
CA PHE A 578 -25.10 -3.91 -47.40
C PHE A 578 -23.86 -4.81 -47.35
N CYS A 579 -23.79 -5.69 -46.35
CA CYS A 579 -22.68 -6.61 -46.15
C CYS A 579 -23.20 -8.04 -46.01
N GLY A 580 -22.64 -8.95 -46.79
CA GLY A 580 -22.77 -10.39 -46.57
C GLY A 580 -21.51 -10.95 -45.92
N LYS A 581 -21.67 -11.74 -44.87
CA LYS A 581 -20.60 -12.54 -44.26
C LYS A 581 -20.86 -14.01 -44.48
N ARG A 582 -19.79 -14.73 -44.80
CA ARG A 582 -19.78 -16.17 -44.99
C ARG A 582 -18.62 -16.75 -44.20
N VAL A 583 -18.96 -17.58 -43.23
CA VAL A 583 -18.00 -18.32 -42.40
C VAL A 583 -18.23 -19.80 -42.62
N GLU A 584 -17.16 -20.57 -42.75
CA GLU A 584 -17.21 -22.02 -42.88
C GLU A 584 -16.76 -22.64 -41.56
N VAL A 585 -17.64 -23.42 -40.93
CA VAL A 585 -17.28 -24.25 -39.78
C VAL A 585 -16.66 -25.51 -40.34
N ILE A 586 -15.34 -25.64 -40.23
CA ILE A 586 -14.55 -26.73 -40.81
C ILE A 586 -14.69 -27.99 -39.95
N ASP A 587 -14.64 -27.80 -38.63
CA ASP A 587 -14.88 -28.81 -37.62
C ASP A 587 -15.45 -28.16 -36.35
N ASP A 588 -15.53 -28.92 -35.27
CA ASP A 588 -16.20 -28.50 -34.04
C ASP A 588 -15.42 -27.43 -33.24
N THR A 589 -14.19 -27.07 -33.64
CA THR A 589 -13.40 -26.00 -33.01
C THR A 589 -12.96 -24.92 -33.99
N THR A 590 -13.04 -25.18 -35.29
CA THR A 590 -12.40 -24.34 -36.31
C THR A 590 -13.42 -23.62 -37.17
N ILE A 591 -13.29 -22.29 -37.27
CA ILE A 591 -14.05 -21.48 -38.22
C ILE A 591 -13.12 -20.78 -39.21
N GLN A 592 -13.48 -20.78 -40.48
CA GLN A 592 -12.69 -20.21 -41.57
C GLN A 592 -13.49 -19.12 -42.31
N GLY A 593 -12.78 -18.07 -42.70
CA GLY A 593 -13.29 -17.02 -43.55
C GLY A 593 -13.37 -17.42 -45.02
N THR A 594 -13.93 -16.55 -45.85
CA THR A 594 -14.01 -16.78 -47.30
C THR A 594 -13.62 -15.52 -48.06
N SER A 595 -13.17 -15.67 -49.31
CA SER A 595 -12.84 -14.53 -50.19
C SER A 595 -14.03 -13.61 -50.43
N TYR A 596 -15.27 -14.07 -50.22
CA TYR A 596 -16.49 -13.27 -50.31
C TYR A 596 -16.53 -12.14 -49.27
N ASN A 597 -15.91 -12.33 -48.10
CA ASN A 597 -16.01 -11.40 -46.98
C ASN A 597 -15.19 -10.12 -47.15
N THR A 598 -14.34 -10.04 -48.18
CA THR A 598 -13.52 -8.87 -48.52
C THR A 598 -13.88 -8.27 -49.88
N GLN A 599 -14.93 -8.78 -50.54
CA GLN A 599 -15.38 -8.28 -51.84
C GLN A 599 -16.29 -7.06 -51.72
N SER A 600 -16.23 -6.20 -52.72
CA SER A 600 -17.16 -5.09 -52.96
C SER A 600 -17.65 -5.11 -54.41
N GLY A 601 -18.85 -4.59 -54.65
CA GLY A 601 -19.46 -4.58 -55.98
C GLY A 601 -20.90 -4.07 -55.99
N THR A 602 -21.58 -4.25 -57.11
CA THR A 602 -22.99 -3.86 -57.29
C THR A 602 -23.80 -5.06 -57.73
N SER A 603 -24.90 -5.36 -57.04
CA SER A 603 -25.83 -6.45 -57.39
C SER A 603 -27.27 -5.94 -57.35
N GLY A 604 -28.02 -6.10 -58.43
CA GLY A 604 -29.41 -5.62 -58.52
C GLY A 604 -29.58 -4.11 -58.34
N GLY A 605 -28.54 -3.31 -58.66
CA GLY A 605 -28.54 -1.85 -58.48
C GLY A 605 -28.15 -1.38 -57.07
N ILE A 606 -27.84 -2.29 -56.14
CA ILE A 606 -27.42 -1.98 -54.78
C ILE A 606 -25.92 -2.24 -54.63
N ASN A 607 -25.18 -1.26 -54.14
CA ASN A 607 -23.76 -1.41 -53.82
C ASN A 607 -23.59 -2.19 -52.51
N TYR A 608 -22.69 -3.17 -52.50
CA TYR A 608 -22.30 -3.93 -51.32
C TYR A 608 -20.80 -3.80 -51.08
N THR A 609 -20.39 -3.84 -49.83
CA THR A 609 -18.98 -3.71 -49.43
C THR A 609 -18.76 -4.62 -48.22
N ASN A 610 -18.41 -5.88 -48.47
CA ASN A 610 -18.40 -6.91 -47.42
C ASN A 610 -17.24 -6.75 -46.44
N ASP A 611 -16.19 -6.03 -46.83
CA ASP A 611 -15.03 -5.70 -46.00
C ASP A 611 -15.34 -4.67 -44.89
N ARG A 612 -16.56 -4.15 -44.78
CA ARG A 612 -16.92 -3.16 -43.75
C ARG A 612 -17.41 -3.75 -42.43
N MET A 613 -17.78 -5.03 -42.38
CA MET A 613 -18.12 -5.69 -41.13
C MET A 613 -16.90 -6.46 -40.61
N VAL A 614 -16.56 -6.26 -39.35
CA VAL A 614 -15.38 -6.81 -38.67
C VAL A 614 -15.86 -7.76 -37.61
N LEU A 615 -15.37 -9.00 -37.59
CA LEU A 615 -15.64 -9.90 -36.49
C LEU A 615 -14.84 -9.42 -35.28
N THR A 616 -15.55 -9.05 -34.21
CA THR A 616 -14.96 -8.48 -32.99
C THR A 616 -14.95 -9.45 -31.82
N ALA A 617 -15.93 -10.36 -31.78
CA ALA A 617 -16.02 -11.37 -30.74
C ALA A 617 -16.79 -12.61 -31.19
N ILE A 618 -16.54 -13.71 -30.48
CA ILE A 618 -17.34 -14.93 -30.53
C ILE A 618 -17.74 -15.27 -29.09
N TYR A 619 -19.03 -15.47 -28.86
CA TYR A 619 -19.58 -15.85 -27.56
C TYR A 619 -20.12 -17.28 -27.59
N SER A 620 -20.11 -17.92 -26.43
CA SER A 620 -20.94 -19.07 -26.13
C SER A 620 -22.41 -18.63 -26.17
N TRP A 621 -23.22 -19.41 -26.89
CA TRP A 621 -24.68 -19.30 -26.95
C TRP A 621 -25.30 -20.45 -26.19
#